data_AF-A0A8S4RKG6-F1
#
_entry.id   AF-A0A8S4RKG6-F1
#
_cell.length_a   1.000
_cell.length_b   1.000
_cell.length_c   1.000
_cell.angle_alpha   90.00
_cell.angle_beta   90.00
_cell.angle_gamma   90.00
#
_symmetry.space_group_name_H-M   'P 1'
#
loop_
_entity.id
_entity.type
_entity.pdbx_description
1 polymer ?
#
loop_
_entity_poly.entity_id
_entity_poly.type
_entity_poly.pdbx_seq_one_letter_code
_entity_poly.pdbx_strand_id
1 'polypeptide(L)'
;MLISEQQRNEFLEGFKRICLEEGFGKSTWTIDLCYLLKRFNIKHRMYTSIQAANNRTLGEEVKDRVWNRFRNASYNGISVVEGALSTKQLITHVVTTGPAIALVDAALLSCDWCKHNKMASEFRRIFGGNYQGHYIVAVGWFDGKLLYHNPARQHSLCATTPKRLHAARLAPGTDYDLILVYNYKK
;
A
#
# COMPACT_ATOMS: atom_id res chain seq x y z
N MET A 1 14.22 -11.68 -5.24
CA MET A 1 13.29 -11.80 -4.09
C MET A 1 13.71 -10.79 -3.02
N LEU A 2 12.76 -10.11 -2.36
CA LEU A 2 13.05 -8.97 -1.45
C LEU A 2 13.67 -9.38 -0.10
N ILE A 3 13.36 -10.58 0.38
CA ILE A 3 13.82 -11.14 1.64
C ILE A 3 14.46 -12.50 1.37
N SER A 4 15.34 -12.96 2.26
CA SER A 4 15.91 -14.31 2.19
C SER A 4 14.86 -15.38 2.50
N GLU A 5 15.14 -16.62 2.13
CA GLU A 5 14.28 -17.76 2.47
C GLU A 5 14.12 -17.92 3.99
N GLN A 6 15.21 -17.71 4.75
CA GLN A 6 15.19 -17.71 6.21
C GLN A 6 14.23 -16.64 6.76
N GLN A 7 14.34 -15.39 6.29
CA GLN A 7 13.43 -14.30 6.70
C GLN A 7 11.98 -14.58 6.31
N ARG A 8 11.77 -15.21 5.14
CA ARG A 8 10.44 -15.62 4.70
C ARG A 8 9.84 -16.66 5.65
N ASN A 9 10.60 -17.69 6.01
CA ASN A 9 10.14 -18.73 6.92
C ASN A 9 9.89 -18.15 8.32
N GLU A 10 10.77 -17.29 8.82
CA GLU A 10 10.56 -16.55 10.08
C GLU A 10 9.24 -15.77 10.06
N PHE A 11 8.95 -15.07 8.96
CA PHE A 11 7.70 -14.33 8.82
C PHE A 11 6.47 -15.25 8.80
N LEU A 12 6.52 -16.33 8.02
CA LEU A 12 5.38 -17.24 7.83
C LEU A 12 5.06 -18.03 9.10
N GLU A 13 6.09 -18.57 9.76
CA GLU A 13 5.94 -19.35 11.00
C GLU A 13 5.63 -18.43 12.19
N GLY A 14 6.23 -17.24 12.23
CA GLY A 14 6.07 -16.25 13.28
C GLY A 14 4.90 -15.29 13.09
N PHE A 15 4.08 -15.42 12.04
CA PHE A 15 3.14 -14.38 11.61
C PHE A 15 2.24 -13.87 12.75
N LYS A 16 1.59 -14.77 13.50
CA LYS A 16 0.71 -14.39 14.61
C LYS A 16 1.45 -13.63 15.72
N ARG A 17 2.66 -14.07 16.06
CA ARG A 17 3.52 -13.43 17.06
C ARG A 17 3.95 -12.05 16.59
N ILE A 18 4.39 -11.92 15.33
CA ILE A 18 4.77 -10.64 14.73
C ILE A 18 3.58 -9.67 14.73
N CYS A 19 2.39 -10.12 14.33
CA CYS A 19 1.19 -9.27 14.36
C CYS A 19 0.81 -8.82 15.78
N LEU A 20 1.07 -9.65 16.80
CA LEU A 20 0.84 -9.31 18.20
C LEU A 20 1.88 -8.29 18.70
N GLU A 21 3.16 -8.56 18.48
CA GLU A 21 4.28 -7.66 18.85
C GLU A 21 4.16 -6.29 18.19
N GLU A 22 3.74 -6.25 16.92
CA GLU A 22 3.59 -5.01 16.16
C GLU A 22 2.19 -4.38 16.31
N GLY A 23 1.22 -5.08 16.92
CA GLY A 23 -0.09 -4.54 17.25
C GLY A 23 -1.03 -4.20 16.07
N PHE A 24 -0.73 -4.58 14.82
CA PHE A 24 -1.53 -4.22 13.63
C PHE A 24 -2.54 -5.29 13.17
N GLY A 25 -2.60 -6.45 13.83
CA GLY A 25 -3.40 -7.61 13.40
C GLY A 25 -4.93 -7.42 13.40
N LYS A 26 -5.45 -6.41 14.11
CA LYS A 26 -6.89 -6.07 14.14
C LYS A 26 -7.26 -4.85 13.27
N SER A 27 -6.30 -3.96 13.03
CA SER A 27 -6.49 -2.73 12.26
C SER A 27 -5.13 -2.31 11.72
N THR A 28 -4.88 -2.56 10.43
CA THR A 28 -3.58 -2.29 9.79
C THR A 28 -3.56 -0.91 9.16
N TRP A 29 -2.61 -0.08 9.57
CA TRP A 29 -2.32 1.22 8.96
C TRP A 29 -1.04 1.16 8.12
N THR A 30 -0.92 2.05 7.14
CA THR A 30 0.24 2.06 6.23
C THR A 30 1.57 2.26 6.98
N ILE A 31 1.56 3.03 8.08
CA ILE A 31 2.75 3.19 8.92
C ILE A 31 3.13 1.88 9.64
N ASP A 32 2.17 1.02 9.99
CA ASP A 32 2.46 -0.30 10.57
C ASP A 32 3.25 -1.17 9.55
N LEU A 33 2.88 -1.09 8.27
CA LEU A 33 3.61 -1.78 7.20
C LEU A 33 5.06 -1.29 7.07
N CYS A 34 5.32 0.00 7.29
CA CYS A 34 6.68 0.54 7.25
C CYS A 34 7.56 -0.06 8.35
N TYR A 35 7.03 -0.19 9.57
CA TYR A 35 7.77 -0.85 10.65
C TYR A 35 7.97 -2.34 10.39
N LEU A 36 6.98 -3.02 9.80
CA LEU A 36 7.16 -4.40 9.36
C LEU A 36 8.27 -4.52 8.31
N LEU A 37 8.32 -3.65 7.30
CA LEU A 37 9.39 -3.62 6.31
C LEU A 37 10.75 -3.34 6.95
N LYS A 38 10.81 -2.41 7.93
CA LYS A 38 12.03 -2.14 8.72
C LYS A 38 12.52 -3.39 9.44
N ARG A 39 11.62 -4.16 10.07
CA ARG A 39 11.98 -5.39 10.81
C ARG A 39 12.75 -6.39 9.93
N PHE A 40 12.41 -6.45 8.65
CA PHE A 40 13.10 -7.30 7.67
C PHE A 40 14.22 -6.58 6.90
N ASN A 41 14.66 -5.41 7.37
CA ASN A 41 15.71 -4.57 6.79
C ASN A 41 15.44 -4.17 5.32
N ILE A 42 14.17 -3.98 4.96
CA ILE A 42 13.78 -3.55 3.62
C ILE A 42 13.80 -2.03 3.57
N LYS A 43 14.67 -1.45 2.72
CA LYS A 43 14.74 0.00 2.52
C LYS A 43 13.48 0.51 1.84
N HIS A 44 12.81 1.49 2.45
CA HIS A 44 11.55 2.04 1.94
C HIS A 44 11.39 3.53 2.26
N ARG A 45 10.42 4.17 1.61
CA ARG A 45 9.96 5.53 1.89
C ARG A 45 8.44 5.61 1.76
N MET A 46 7.78 6.16 2.78
CA MET A 46 6.34 6.39 2.79
C MET A 46 6.01 7.82 2.34
N TYR A 47 4.93 7.95 1.57
CA TYR A 47 4.24 9.19 1.24
C TYR A 47 2.82 9.11 1.80
N THR A 48 2.34 10.17 2.44
CA THR A 48 1.02 10.21 3.07
C THR A 48 0.56 11.65 3.34
N SER A 49 -0.73 11.85 3.55
CA SER A 49 -1.31 13.06 4.12
C SER A 49 -1.37 12.92 5.64
N ILE A 50 -0.38 13.49 6.34
CA ILE A 50 -0.23 13.36 7.80
C ILE A 50 -1.45 13.94 8.56
N GLN A 51 -2.12 14.94 7.98
CA GLN A 51 -3.30 15.58 8.59
C GLN A 51 -4.56 14.70 8.53
N ALA A 52 -4.72 13.86 7.50
CA ALA A 52 -5.94 13.07 7.32
C ALA A 52 -6.02 11.87 8.28
N ALA A 53 -4.88 11.31 8.68
CA ALA A 53 -4.80 10.24 9.68
C ALA A 53 -5.33 10.69 11.06
N ASN A 54 -5.23 12.00 11.38
CA ASN A 54 -5.63 12.55 12.68
C ASN A 54 -7.14 12.77 12.83
N ASN A 55 -7.90 12.75 11.74
CA ASN A 55 -9.32 13.15 11.73
C ASN A 55 -10.31 11.98 11.70
N ARG A 56 -9.82 10.73 11.87
CA ARG A 56 -10.68 9.55 11.89
C ARG A 56 -11.08 9.20 13.31
N THR A 57 -12.35 8.84 13.49
CA THR A 57 -12.84 8.24 14.73
C THR A 57 -12.23 6.85 14.87
N LEU A 58 -11.23 6.73 15.76
CA LEU A 58 -10.54 5.48 16.06
C LEU A 58 -10.67 5.19 17.55
N GLY A 59 -10.61 3.91 17.91
CA GLY A 59 -10.38 3.53 19.30
C GLY A 59 -9.04 4.10 19.78
N GLU A 60 -8.98 4.53 21.03
CA GLU A 60 -7.86 5.26 21.62
C GLU A 60 -6.54 4.48 21.47
N GLU A 61 -6.56 3.16 21.70
CA GLU A 61 -5.40 2.27 21.49
C GLU A 61 -4.82 2.32 20.07
N VAL A 62 -5.69 2.36 19.05
CA VAL A 62 -5.26 2.41 17.63
C VAL A 62 -4.67 3.79 17.34
N LYS A 63 -5.32 4.84 17.84
CA LYS A 63 -4.88 6.22 17.67
C LYS A 63 -3.49 6.43 18.28
N ASP A 64 -3.27 6.00 19.52
CA ASP A 64 -2.00 6.14 20.22
C ASP A 64 -0.89 5.34 19.54
N ARG A 65 -1.17 4.10 19.12
CA ARG A 65 -0.22 3.28 18.36
C ARG A 65 0.22 3.98 17.08
N VAL A 66 -0.73 4.39 16.26
CA VAL A 66 -0.47 5.02 14.95
C VAL A 66 0.28 6.34 15.14
N TRP A 67 -0.17 7.18 16.08
CA TRP A 67 0.45 8.46 16.37
C TRP A 67 1.90 8.31 16.86
N ASN A 68 2.14 7.39 17.80
CA ASN A 68 3.49 7.10 18.28
C ASN A 68 4.40 6.56 17.17
N ARG A 69 3.88 5.71 16.27
CA ARG A 69 4.66 5.21 15.13
C ARG A 69 5.08 6.33 14.18
N PHE A 70 4.19 7.27 13.86
CA PHE A 70 4.53 8.44 13.05
C PHE A 70 5.55 9.35 13.76
N ARG A 71 5.31 9.69 15.03
CA ARG A 71 6.21 10.54 15.83
C ARG A 71 7.63 9.97 15.89
N ASN A 72 7.74 8.66 16.05
CA ASN A 72 9.04 7.99 16.21
C ASN A 72 9.62 7.46 14.89
N ALA A 73 8.98 7.66 13.74
CA ALA A 73 9.39 7.07 12.47
C ALA A 73 10.84 7.46 12.09
N SER A 74 11.15 8.76 12.13
CA SER A 74 12.48 9.28 11.80
C SER A 74 13.57 8.74 12.74
N TYR A 75 13.32 8.76 14.05
CA TYR A 75 14.22 8.17 15.06
C TYR A 75 14.46 6.67 14.80
N ASN A 76 13.45 5.98 14.27
CA ASN A 76 13.53 4.58 13.88
C ASN A 76 14.12 4.34 12.48
N GLY A 77 14.61 5.37 11.77
CA GLY A 77 15.17 5.24 10.43
C GLY A 77 14.12 5.04 9.33
N ILE A 78 12.84 5.31 9.60
CA ILE A 78 11.74 5.23 8.63
C ILE A 78 11.51 6.62 8.03
N SER A 79 11.65 6.73 6.71
CA SER A 79 11.42 7.97 5.97
C SER A 79 9.94 8.12 5.62
N VAL A 80 9.28 9.11 6.23
CA VAL A 80 7.90 9.51 5.92
C VAL A 80 7.93 10.91 5.31
N VAL A 81 7.23 11.10 4.19
CA VAL A 81 7.15 12.36 3.46
C VAL A 81 5.68 12.77 3.38
N GLU A 82 5.39 14.02 3.73
CA GLU A 82 4.05 14.57 3.57
C GLU A 82 3.76 14.88 2.09
N GLY A 83 2.59 14.46 1.62
CA GLY A 83 2.07 14.77 0.28
C GLY A 83 1.87 13.56 -0.61
N ALA A 84 1.26 13.80 -1.78
CA ALA A 84 0.96 12.77 -2.76
C ALA A 84 2.06 12.65 -3.82
N LEU A 85 2.65 11.47 -3.96
CA LEU A 85 3.53 11.17 -5.09
C LEU A 85 2.71 11.11 -6.39
N SER A 86 3.18 11.71 -7.49
CA SER A 86 2.46 11.64 -8.77
C SER A 86 2.45 10.22 -9.36
N THR A 87 1.43 9.91 -10.15
CA THR A 87 1.35 8.63 -10.89
C THR A 87 2.56 8.41 -11.80
N LYS A 88 3.09 9.47 -12.43
CA LYS A 88 4.29 9.39 -13.26
C LYS A 88 5.51 8.96 -12.44
N GLN A 89 5.74 9.60 -11.29
CA GLN A 89 6.84 9.25 -10.39
C GLN A 89 6.71 7.82 -9.84
N LEU A 90 5.49 7.37 -9.51
CA LEU A 90 5.23 5.99 -9.11
C LEU A 90 5.62 5.01 -10.22
N ILE A 91 5.16 5.24 -11.46
CA ILE A 91 5.50 4.39 -12.61
C ILE A 91 7.01 4.37 -12.84
N THR A 92 7.67 5.54 -12.79
CA THR A 92 9.14 5.63 -12.90
C THR A 92 9.81 4.76 -11.84
N HIS A 93 9.44 4.89 -10.56
CA HIS A 93 10.01 4.09 -9.47
C HIS A 93 9.82 2.58 -9.71
N VAL A 94 8.62 2.15 -10.09
CA VAL A 94 8.29 0.75 -10.37
C VAL A 94 9.12 0.17 -11.51
N VAL A 95 9.39 0.97 -12.54
CA VAL A 95 10.18 0.54 -13.70
C VAL A 95 11.67 0.49 -13.37
N THR A 96 12.20 1.53 -12.72
CA THR A 96 13.65 1.74 -12.58
C THR A 96 14.24 1.22 -11.28
N THR A 97 13.44 1.08 -10.22
CA THR A 97 13.96 0.98 -8.85
C THR A 97 13.44 -0.22 -8.09
N GLY A 98 12.12 -0.43 -8.06
CA GLY A 98 11.53 -1.52 -7.26
C GLY A 98 10.02 -1.39 -7.07
N PRO A 99 9.38 -2.37 -6.42
CA PRO A 99 7.93 -2.35 -6.24
C PRO A 99 7.48 -1.22 -5.33
N ALA A 100 6.17 -0.97 -5.31
CA ALA A 100 5.55 -0.04 -4.39
C ALA A 100 4.27 -0.64 -3.80
N ILE A 101 3.99 -0.36 -2.53
CA ILE A 101 2.73 -0.72 -1.88
C ILE A 101 1.85 0.53 -1.89
N ALA A 102 0.64 0.43 -2.44
CA ALA A 102 -0.30 1.54 -2.51
C ALA A 102 -1.60 1.18 -1.80
N LEU A 103 -2.11 2.11 -0.97
CA LEU A 103 -3.50 2.07 -0.53
C LEU A 103 -4.37 2.67 -1.63
N VAL A 104 -5.43 1.96 -1.98
CA VAL A 104 -6.39 2.40 -3.00
C VAL A 104 -7.81 2.24 -2.48
N ASP A 105 -8.73 2.98 -3.07
CA ASP A 105 -10.14 2.60 -3.06
C ASP A 105 -10.36 1.48 -4.10
N ALA A 106 -10.63 0.27 -3.61
CA ALA A 106 -10.90 -0.90 -4.42
C ALA A 106 -12.13 -0.73 -5.32
N ALA A 107 -13.09 0.14 -4.95
CA ALA A 107 -14.27 0.40 -5.77
C ALA A 107 -13.91 1.09 -7.10
N LEU A 108 -12.83 1.87 -7.12
CA LEU A 108 -12.36 2.64 -8.28
C LEU A 108 -11.28 1.92 -9.09
N LEU A 109 -10.64 0.91 -8.50
CA LEU A 109 -9.57 0.17 -9.16
C LEU A 109 -10.09 -1.05 -9.92
N SER A 110 -10.14 -0.95 -11.25
CA SER A 110 -10.49 -2.08 -12.12
C SER A 110 -9.27 -2.65 -12.84
N CYS A 111 -9.23 -3.98 -12.92
CA CYS A 111 -8.21 -4.76 -13.62
C CYS A 111 -8.64 -4.99 -15.07
N ASP A 112 -7.76 -4.72 -16.03
CA ASP A 112 -8.02 -4.91 -17.45
C ASP A 112 -7.93 -6.37 -17.90
N TRP A 113 -7.04 -7.14 -17.28
CA TRP A 113 -6.81 -8.56 -17.58
C TRP A 113 -7.79 -9.50 -16.89
N CYS A 114 -8.40 -9.02 -15.81
CA CYS A 114 -9.33 -9.81 -15.03
C CYS A 114 -10.74 -9.62 -15.59
N LYS A 115 -11.46 -10.70 -15.87
CA LYS A 115 -12.84 -10.65 -16.38
C LYS A 115 -13.89 -10.21 -15.33
N HIS A 116 -13.51 -10.11 -14.05
CA HIS A 116 -14.43 -9.76 -12.96
C HIS A 116 -14.59 -8.25 -12.72
N ASN A 117 -15.85 -7.85 -12.50
CA ASN A 117 -16.28 -6.55 -11.94
C ASN A 117 -15.96 -5.28 -12.75
N LYS A 118 -15.73 -5.38 -14.06
CA LYS A 118 -15.61 -4.17 -14.92
C LYS A 118 -16.88 -3.31 -14.84
N MET A 119 -18.07 -3.87 -15.04
CA MET A 119 -19.30 -3.07 -14.95
C MET A 119 -19.57 -2.53 -13.54
N ALA A 120 -19.41 -3.33 -12.49
CA ALA A 120 -19.68 -2.88 -11.11
C ALA A 120 -18.72 -1.76 -10.64
N SER A 121 -17.45 -1.81 -11.03
CA SER A 121 -16.49 -0.74 -10.73
C SER A 121 -16.76 0.53 -11.54
N GLU A 122 -17.11 0.40 -12.82
CA GLU A 122 -17.47 1.54 -13.67
C GLU A 122 -18.78 2.21 -13.20
N PHE A 123 -19.81 1.43 -12.81
CA PHE A 123 -21.04 1.94 -12.20
C PHE A 123 -20.75 2.66 -10.89
N ARG A 124 -19.99 2.08 -9.96
CA ARG A 124 -19.64 2.75 -8.69
C ARG A 124 -18.79 4.00 -8.88
N ARG A 125 -17.95 4.06 -9.92
CA ARG A 125 -17.22 5.28 -10.28
C ARG A 125 -18.14 6.41 -10.71
N ILE A 126 -19.27 6.10 -11.35
CA ILE A 126 -20.23 7.10 -11.87
C ILE A 126 -21.28 7.47 -10.82
N PHE A 127 -21.85 6.48 -10.13
CA PHE A 127 -22.99 6.64 -9.22
C PHE A 127 -22.59 6.77 -7.74
N GLY A 128 -21.29 6.67 -7.45
CA GLY A 128 -20.76 6.70 -6.09
C GLY A 128 -20.83 5.33 -5.39
N GLY A 129 -20.06 5.22 -4.32
CA GLY A 129 -20.00 4.06 -3.43
C GLY A 129 -19.19 4.38 -2.19
N ASN A 130 -19.36 3.59 -1.13
CA ASN A 130 -18.56 3.75 0.07
C ASN A 130 -17.09 3.37 -0.21
N TYR A 131 -16.18 4.10 0.41
CA TYR A 131 -14.74 3.83 0.36
C TYR A 131 -14.43 2.38 0.76
N GLN A 132 -13.65 1.68 -0.08
CA GLN A 132 -13.17 0.33 0.20
C GLN A 132 -11.65 0.30 0.18
N GLY A 133 -11.04 0.63 1.32
CA GLY A 133 -9.58 0.62 1.46
C GLY A 133 -8.98 -0.76 1.20
N HIS A 134 -8.00 -0.81 0.29
CA HIS A 134 -7.32 -2.05 -0.09
C HIS A 134 -5.87 -1.79 -0.49
N TYR A 135 -4.95 -2.63 -0.04
CA TYR A 135 -3.54 -2.54 -0.44
C TYR A 135 -3.26 -3.35 -1.70
N ILE A 136 -2.49 -2.77 -2.62
CA ILE A 136 -1.93 -3.46 -3.78
C ILE A 136 -0.41 -3.34 -3.81
N VAL A 137 0.25 -4.24 -4.53
CA VAL A 137 1.70 -4.15 -4.78
C VAL A 137 1.93 -3.88 -6.27
N ALA A 138 2.33 -2.66 -6.61
CA ALA A 138 2.76 -2.29 -7.95
C ALA A 138 4.13 -2.90 -8.25
N VAL A 139 4.26 -3.63 -9.36
CA VAL A 139 5.45 -4.44 -9.66
C VAL A 139 6.03 -4.24 -11.05
N GLY A 140 5.30 -3.63 -11.98
CA GLY A 140 5.81 -3.44 -13.33
C GLY A 140 4.99 -2.50 -14.20
N TRP A 141 5.41 -2.41 -15.46
CA TRP A 141 4.77 -1.63 -16.49
C TRP A 141 4.78 -2.41 -17.79
N PHE A 142 3.63 -2.49 -18.48
CA PHE A 142 3.52 -3.15 -19.76
C PHE A 142 2.37 -2.53 -20.56
N ASP A 143 2.62 -2.21 -21.83
CA ASP A 143 1.60 -1.73 -22.77
C ASP A 143 0.72 -0.59 -22.22
N GLY A 144 1.36 0.46 -21.69
CA GLY A 144 0.64 1.62 -21.15
C GLY A 144 -0.06 1.39 -19.82
N LYS A 145 0.15 0.24 -19.16
CA LYS A 145 -0.55 -0.16 -17.92
C LYS A 145 0.42 -0.46 -16.78
N LEU A 146 0.00 -0.09 -15.58
CA LEU A 146 0.67 -0.51 -14.35
C LEU A 146 0.29 -1.96 -14.03
N LEU A 147 1.30 -2.79 -13.81
CA LEU A 147 1.16 -4.16 -13.35
C LEU A 147 1.19 -4.21 -11.81
N TYR A 148 0.29 -4.96 -11.20
CA TYR A 148 0.20 -5.06 -9.75
C TYR A 148 -0.27 -6.43 -9.27
N HIS A 149 0.15 -6.84 -8.09
CA HIS A 149 -0.43 -7.96 -7.35
C HIS A 149 -1.57 -7.47 -6.46
N ASN A 150 -2.64 -8.27 -6.43
CA ASN A 150 -3.79 -8.06 -5.57
C ASN A 150 -3.81 -9.13 -4.47
N PRO A 151 -3.49 -8.80 -3.21
CA PRO A 151 -3.49 -9.77 -2.10
C PRO A 151 -4.85 -10.46 -1.86
N ALA A 152 -5.96 -9.85 -2.26
CA ALA A 152 -7.30 -10.46 -2.15
C ALA A 152 -7.58 -11.49 -3.26
N ARG A 153 -6.61 -11.80 -4.12
CA ARG A 153 -6.74 -12.76 -5.21
C ARG A 153 -5.59 -13.75 -5.19
N GLN A 154 -5.88 -15.02 -5.46
CA GLN A 154 -4.84 -16.03 -5.63
C GLN A 154 -4.05 -15.76 -6.92
N HIS A 155 -2.73 -15.60 -6.75
CA HIS A 155 -1.68 -15.67 -7.77
C HIS A 155 -1.95 -14.99 -9.14
N SER A 156 -2.68 -13.88 -9.18
CA SER A 156 -2.94 -13.14 -10.42
C SER A 156 -2.20 -11.81 -10.47
N LEU A 157 -1.36 -11.68 -11.49
CA LEU A 157 -0.86 -10.38 -11.93
C LEU A 157 -2.04 -9.62 -12.57
N CYS A 158 -2.31 -8.43 -12.06
CA CYS A 158 -3.36 -7.55 -12.56
C CYS A 158 -2.71 -6.40 -13.34
N ALA A 159 -3.50 -5.76 -14.21
CA ALA A 159 -3.07 -4.57 -14.95
C ALA A 159 -4.15 -3.50 -14.89
N THR A 160 -3.75 -2.24 -14.74
CA THR A 160 -4.67 -1.09 -14.74
C THR A 160 -4.07 0.12 -15.46
N THR A 161 -4.94 1.02 -15.91
CA THR A 161 -4.50 2.26 -16.55
C THR A 161 -4.01 3.29 -15.53
N PRO A 162 -3.09 4.20 -15.90
CA PRO A 162 -2.66 5.30 -15.03
C PRO A 162 -3.81 6.16 -14.51
N LYS A 163 -4.84 6.38 -15.34
CA LYS A 163 -6.01 7.18 -14.97
C LYS A 163 -6.81 6.52 -13.85
N ARG A 164 -7.09 5.21 -13.95
CA ARG A 164 -7.82 4.49 -12.91
C ARG A 164 -7.01 4.35 -11.63
N LEU A 165 -5.71 4.08 -11.75
CA LEU A 165 -4.80 4.07 -10.60
C LEU A 165 -4.79 5.42 -9.88
N HIS A 166 -4.66 6.52 -10.61
CA HIS A 166 -4.69 7.87 -10.03
C HIS A 166 -5.98 8.09 -9.24
N ALA A 167 -7.13 7.87 -9.87
CA ALA A 167 -8.43 8.06 -9.22
C ALA A 167 -8.57 7.20 -7.95
N ALA A 168 -8.17 5.94 -8.00
CA ALA A 168 -8.28 5.03 -6.87
C ALA A 168 -7.34 5.39 -5.70
N ARG A 169 -6.15 5.92 -5.99
CA ARG A 169 -5.09 6.18 -5.00
C ARG A 169 -5.16 7.56 -4.37
N LEU A 170 -5.88 8.49 -5.00
CA LEU A 170 -6.16 9.82 -4.46
C LEU A 170 -7.61 9.97 -3.98
N ALA A 171 -8.36 8.87 -3.89
CA ALA A 171 -9.72 8.88 -3.38
C ALA A 171 -9.74 9.28 -1.89
N PRO A 172 -10.81 9.95 -1.43
CA PRO A 172 -11.00 10.22 0.00
C PRO A 172 -10.86 8.94 0.83
N GLY A 173 -10.14 9.02 1.95
CA GLY A 173 -9.90 7.88 2.83
C GLY A 173 -8.67 7.02 2.49
N THR A 174 -7.96 7.31 1.39
CA THR A 174 -6.66 6.68 1.10
C THR A 174 -5.47 7.40 1.73
N ASP A 175 -5.67 8.66 2.15
CA ASP A 175 -4.63 9.54 2.68
C ASP A 175 -3.39 9.66 1.78
N TYR A 176 -3.51 9.32 0.49
CA TYR A 176 -2.42 9.28 -0.48
C TYR A 176 -1.32 8.27 -0.16
N ASP A 177 -1.63 7.31 0.71
CA ASP A 177 -0.70 6.35 1.26
C ASP A 177 0.01 5.54 0.17
N LEU A 178 1.34 5.66 0.15
CA LEU A 178 2.22 4.96 -0.77
C LEU A 178 3.56 4.66 -0.12
N ILE A 179 4.04 3.43 -0.26
CA ILE A 179 5.36 3.01 0.18
C ILE A 179 6.18 2.64 -1.06
N LEU A 180 7.24 3.40 -1.34
CA LEU A 180 8.25 3.05 -2.32
C LEU A 180 9.26 2.09 -1.69
N VAL A 181 9.48 0.92 -2.30
CA VAL A 181 10.49 -0.04 -1.86
C VAL A 181 11.73 0.06 -2.75
N TYR A 182 12.90 0.15 -2.12
CA TYR A 182 14.20 0.31 -2.79
C TYR A 182 15.03 -0.96 -2.73
N ASN A 183 16.10 -0.99 -3.53
CA ASN A 183 17.09 -2.07 -3.57
C ASN A 183 16.48 -3.44 -3.95
N TYR A 184 15.42 -3.43 -4.75
CA TYR A 184 14.88 -4.64 -5.34
C TYR A 184 15.83 -5.13 -6.43
N LYS A 185 16.58 -6.21 -6.17
CA LYS A 185 17.28 -6.93 -7.23
C LYS A 185 16.22 -7.62 -8.10
N LYS A 186 16.01 -7.11 -9.31
CA LYS A 186 15.23 -7.80 -10.36
C LYS A 186 15.94 -9.09 -10.75
#